data_AF-A0A960GMH2-F1
#
_entry.id   AF-A0A960GMH2-F1
#
_cell.length_a   1.000
_cell.length_b   1.000
_cell.length_c   1.000
_cell.angle_alpha   90.00
_cell.angle_beta   90.00
_cell.angle_gamma   90.00
#
_symmetry.space_group_name_H-M   'P 1'
#
loop_
_entity.id
_entity.type
_entity.pdbx_description
1 polymer ?
#
loop_
_entity_poly.entity_id
_entity_poly.type
_entity_poly.pdbx_seq_one_letter_code
_entity_poly.pdbx_strand_id
1 'polypeptide(L)' 'SGLDVDALRVVSEGVNRFAAAEDAGVLLITHYTRILRYIHPQFVHVFVDGRIVASGGPELADELEENGYVRFTRAAAAT' A
#
# COMPACT_ATOMS: atom_id res chain seq x y z
N SER A 1 -12.87 -6.40 -15.98
CA SER A 1 -12.22 -5.88 -17.20
C SER A 1 -10.71 -5.94 -16.99
N GLY A 2 -9.95 -6.48 -17.93
CA GLY A 2 -8.48 -6.60 -17.83
C GLY A 2 -7.72 -5.27 -17.89
N LEU A 3 -8.45 -4.14 -18.05
CA LEU A 3 -7.92 -2.77 -18.07
C LEU A 3 -7.10 -2.40 -16.81
N ASP A 4 -7.43 -2.96 -15.64
CA ASP A 4 -6.72 -2.63 -14.40
C ASP A 4 -5.32 -3.25 -14.34
N VAL A 5 -5.06 -4.40 -14.96
CA VAL A 5 -3.75 -5.07 -14.84
C VAL A 5 -2.69 -4.33 -15.64
N ASP A 6 -3.01 -3.93 -16.88
CA ASP A 6 -2.10 -3.19 -17.73
C ASP A 6 -1.83 -1.78 -17.19
N ALA A 7 -2.87 -1.11 -16.67
CA ALA A 7 -2.74 0.19 -16.05
C ALA A 7 -1.84 0.12 -14.79
N LEU A 8 -2.07 -0.87 -13.92
CA LEU A 8 -1.22 -1.09 -12.74
C LEU A 8 0.24 -1.33 -13.12
N ARG A 9 0.50 -2.12 -14.18
CA ARG A 9 1.86 -2.38 -14.65
C ARG A 9 2.56 -1.11 -15.12
N VAL A 10 1.89 -0.30 -15.96
CA VAL A 10 2.47 0.95 -16.50
C VAL A 10 2.75 1.96 -15.38
N VAL A 11 1.82 2.13 -14.44
CA VAL A 11 2.01 3.03 -13.30
C VAL A 11 3.17 2.54 -12.44
N SER A 12 3.23 1.24 -12.16
CA SER A 12 4.30 0.66 -11.33
C SER A 12 5.68 0.79 -11.95
N GLU A 13 5.80 0.60 -13.26
CA GLU A 13 7.05 0.86 -13.98
C GLU A 13 7.47 2.32 -13.89
N GLY A 14 6.53 3.26 -14.00
CA GLY A 14 6.81 4.68 -13.85
C GLY A 14 7.33 5.03 -12.45
N VAL A 15 6.64 4.54 -11.42
CA VAL A 15 7.02 4.77 -10.02
C VAL A 15 8.39 4.16 -9.71
N ASN A 16 8.63 2.91 -10.11
CA ASN A 16 9.91 2.24 -9.86
C ASN A 16 11.08 2.94 -10.55
N ARG A 17 10.90 3.42 -11.79
CA ARG A 17 11.93 4.21 -12.48
C ARG A 17 12.21 5.53 -11.76
N PHE A 18 11.16 6.24 -11.33
CA PHE A 18 11.30 7.50 -10.62
C PHE A 18 12.05 7.31 -9.29
N ALA A 19 11.63 6.31 -8.49
CA ALA A 19 12.26 5.98 -7.22
C ALA A 19 13.73 5.52 -7.36
N ALA A 20 14.11 4.93 -8.50
CA ALA A 20 15.47 4.48 -8.74
C ALA A 20 16.40 5.56 -9.32
N ALA A 21 15.86 6.55 -10.04
CA ALA A 21 16.65 7.54 -10.77
C ALA A 21 16.88 8.84 -10.00
N GLU A 22 16.00 9.17 -9.05
CA GLU A 22 15.98 10.44 -8.34
C GLU A 22 16.22 10.19 -6.83
N ASP A 23 16.86 11.14 -6.13
CA ASP A 23 16.89 11.16 -4.66
C ASP A 23 15.52 11.65 -4.14
N ALA A 24 14.48 10.85 -4.39
CA ALA A 24 13.08 11.23 -4.22
C ALA A 24 12.31 10.23 -3.35
N GLY A 25 11.43 10.77 -2.50
CA GLY A 25 10.46 9.98 -1.73
C GLY A 25 9.17 9.74 -2.52
N VAL A 26 8.65 8.51 -2.45
CA VAL A 26 7.35 8.15 -3.03
C VAL A 26 6.37 7.82 -1.90
N LEU A 27 5.24 8.54 -1.88
CA LEU A 27 4.08 8.19 -1.06
C LEU A 27 3.00 7.58 -1.95
N LEU A 28 2.80 6.27 -1.83
CA LEU A 28 1.75 5.55 -2.53
C LEU A 28 0.53 5.37 -1.63
N ILE A 29 -0.62 5.90 -2.04
CA ILE A 29 -1.91 5.71 -1.36
C ILE A 29 -2.74 4.71 -2.17
N THR A 30 -3.09 3.58 -1.57
CA THR A 30 -3.88 2.53 -2.21
C THR A 30 -4.80 1.83 -1.20
N HIS A 31 -5.96 1.36 -1.67
CA HIS A 31 -6.84 0.46 -0.91
C HIS A 31 -6.81 -0.99 -1.39
N TYR A 32 -6.16 -1.27 -2.53
CA TYR A 32 -5.94 -2.61 -3.05
C TYR A 32 -4.46 -2.99 -2.97
N THR A 33 -4.18 -4.14 -2.39
CA THR A 33 -2.81 -4.69 -2.26
C THR A 33 -2.21 -5.15 -3.59
N ARG A 34 -3.02 -5.29 -4.65
CA ARG A 34 -2.55 -5.75 -5.97
C ARG A 34 -1.41 -4.90 -6.54
N ILE A 35 -1.39 -3.59 -6.28
CA ILE A 35 -0.29 -2.71 -6.73
C ILE A 35 1.02 -3.01 -5.99
N LEU A 36 0.94 -3.50 -4.75
CA LEU A 36 2.10 -3.83 -3.91
C LEU A 36 2.85 -5.06 -4.42
N ARG A 37 2.22 -5.86 -5.29
CA ARG A 37 2.91 -6.94 -6.04
C ARG A 37 3.92 -6.41 -7.06
N TYR A 38 3.79 -5.14 -7.47
CA TYR A 38 4.66 -4.50 -8.47
C TYR A 38 5.55 -3.40 -7.88
N ILE A 39 5.12 -2.79 -6.78
CA ILE A 39 5.86 -1.75 -6.05
C ILE A 39 6.07 -2.27 -4.63
N HIS A 40 7.32 -2.50 -4.23
CA HIS A 40 7.63 -2.94 -2.88
C HIS A 40 7.87 -1.72 -1.98
N PRO A 41 6.93 -1.39 -1.08
CA PRO A 41 7.12 -0.27 -0.17
C PRO A 41 8.19 -0.61 0.86
N GLN A 42 8.99 0.37 1.27
CA GLN A 42 9.94 0.21 2.38
C GLN A 42 9.26 0.39 3.75
N PHE A 43 8.18 1.17 3.77
CA PHE A 43 7.43 1.50 4.97
C PHE A 43 5.94 1.59 4.63
N VAL A 44 5.10 1.05 5.51
CA VAL A 44 3.65 0.94 5.31
C VAL A 44 2.94 1.60 6.49
N HIS A 45 1.90 2.36 6.18
CA HIS A 45 1.01 2.97 7.17
C HIS A 45 -0.43 2.53 6.92
N VAL A 46 -1.13 2.12 7.97
CA VAL A 46 -2.57 1.83 7.93
C VAL A 46 -3.33 3.03 8.47
N PHE A 47 -4.18 3.60 7.62
CA PHE A 47 -4.99 4.78 7.95
C PHE A 47 -6.46 4.39 8.13
N VAL A 48 -7.01 4.64 9.32
CA VAL A 48 -8.40 4.33 9.70
C VAL A 48 -8.95 5.48 10.54
N ASP A 49 -10.19 5.90 10.28
CA ASP A 49 -10.90 6.95 11.04
C ASP A 49 -10.08 8.24 11.24
N GLY A 50 -9.42 8.69 10.17
CA GLY A 50 -8.66 9.92 10.17
C GLY A 50 -7.29 9.84 10.85
N ARG A 51 -6.83 8.65 11.23
CA ARG A 51 -5.57 8.45 11.97
C ARG A 51 -4.75 7.28 11.43
N ILE A 52 -3.44 7.36 11.61
CA ILE A 52 -2.55 6.20 11.39
C ILE A 52 -2.69 5.29 12.61
N VAL A 53 -3.21 4.08 12.41
CA VAL A 53 -3.46 3.11 13.48
C VAL A 53 -2.41 2.01 13.56
N ALA A 54 -1.64 1.79 12.48
CA ALA A 54 -0.50 0.89 12.45
C ALA A 54 0.56 1.40 11.48
N SER A 55 1.82 1.09 11.75
CA SER A 55 2.96 1.38 10.88
C SER A 55 3.97 0.25 10.97
N GLY A 56 4.62 -0.10 9.87
CA GLY A 56 5.54 -1.23 9.81
C GLY A 56 6.31 -1.30 8.50
N GLY A 57 7.10 -2.36 8.34
CA GLY A 57 7.79 -2.66 7.10
C GLY A 57 6.88 -3.33 6.07
N PRO A 58 7.46 -3.91 5.02
CA PRO A 58 6.73 -4.62 3.96
C PRO A 58 5.82 -5.74 4.49
N GLU A 59 6.17 -6.38 5.61
CA GLU A 59 5.38 -7.45 6.24
C GLU A 59 3.96 -7.01 6.62
N LEU A 60 3.75 -5.71 6.87
CA LEU A 60 2.44 -5.17 7.16
C LEU A 60 1.55 -5.12 5.89
N ALA A 61 2.15 -4.97 4.70
CA ALA A 61 1.42 -5.09 3.45
C ALA A 61 0.98 -6.53 3.19
N ASP A 62 1.85 -7.51 3.47
CA ASP A 62 1.52 -8.94 3.34
C ASP A 62 0.37 -9.32 4.28
N GLU A 63 0.41 -8.83 5.52
CA GLU A 63 -0.66 -9.02 6.49
C GLU A 63 -2.00 -8.49 5.99
N LEU A 64 -2.02 -7.29 5.40
CA LEU A 64 -3.22 -6.67 4.83
C LEU A 64 -3.74 -7.41 3.61
N GLU A 65 -2.87 -8.02 2.80
CA GLU A 65 -3.28 -8.83 1.66
C GLU A 65 -3.96 -10.11 2.10
N GLU A 66 -3.42 -10.78 3.12
CA GLU A 66 -3.94 -12.06 3.61
C GLU A 66 -5.19 -11.90 4.49
N ASN A 67 -5.17 -10.93 5.41
CA ASN A 67 -6.17 -10.82 6.48
C ASN A 67 -7.16 -9.65 6.27
N GLY A 68 -6.91 -8.80 5.27
CA GLY A 68 -7.65 -7.56 5.08
C GLY A 68 -7.49 -6.59 6.24
N TYR A 69 -8.38 -5.59 6.30
CA TYR A 69 -8.31 -4.52 7.31
C TYR A 69 -8.99 -4.87 8.65
N VAL A 70 -9.49 -6.10 8.82
CA VAL A 70 -10.35 -6.49 9.95
C VAL A 70 -9.68 -6.25 11.31
N ARG A 71 -8.36 -6.49 11.40
CA ARG A 71 -7.59 -6.29 12.64
C ARG A 71 -7.48 -4.80 13.03
N PHE A 72 -7.59 -3.89 12.06
CA PHE A 72 -7.41 -2.45 12.26
C PHE A 72 -8.73 -1.69 12.41
N THR A 73 -9.82 -2.20 11.85
CA THR A 73 -11.15 -1.55 11.93
C THR A 73 -11.92 -1.89 13.20
N ARG A 74 -11.70 -3.08 13.80
CA ARG A 74 -12.37 -3.46 15.06
C ARG A 74 -11.86 -2.71 16.28
N ALA A 75 -10.62 -2.23 16.26
CA ALA A 75 -10.05 -1.45 17.35
C ALA A 75 -10.60 0.00 17.41
N ALA A 76 -11.00 0.56 16.26
CA ALA A 76 -11.51 1.93 16.19
C ALA A 76 -12.98 2.06 16.62
N ALA A 77 -13.77 0.98 16.49
CA ALA A 77 -15.18 0.96 16.87
C ALA A 77 -15.45 0.86 18.39
N ALA A 78 -14.41 0.80 19.23
CA ALA A 78 -14.53 0.65 20.69
C ALA A 78 -14.40 1.97 21.48
N THR A 79 -14.47 3.12 20.81
CA THR A 79 -14.43 4.46 21.45
C THR A 79 -15.72 5.21 21.19
#